data_AF-A0A9P6GZS4-F1
#
_entry.id   AF-A0A9P6GZS4-F1
#
_cell.length_a   1.000
_cell.length_b   1.000
_cell.length_c   1.000
_cell.angle_alpha   90.00
_cell.angle_beta   90.00
_cell.angle_gamma   90.00
#
_symmetry.space_group_name_H-M   'P 1'
#
loop_
_entity.id
_entity.type
_entity.pdbx_description
1 polymer ?
#
loop_
_entity_poly.entity_id
_entity_poly.type
_entity_poly.pdbx_seq_one_letter_code
_entity_poly.pdbx_strand_id
1 'polypeptide(L)'
;MVNSVDKNVPVVFENKRKKSLDNDDVDTKKSKIIVEAIGKESKKEESVKKCTTCKRKLGVVSCYTCRCGNNFCTRHRFYDQHDCSFDYKTQAIEKLKINNPKIVNKRIRE
;
A
#
# COMPACT_ATOMS: atom_id res chain seq x y z
N MET A 1 -27.48 19.40 31.17
CA MET A 1 -28.32 18.95 30.06
C MET A 1 -27.44 18.59 28.86
N VAL A 2 -27.07 17.31 28.72
CA VAL A 2 -26.69 16.73 27.43
C VAL A 2 -27.58 15.51 27.29
N ASN A 3 -28.59 15.60 26.41
CA ASN A 3 -29.65 14.62 26.33
C ASN A 3 -29.13 13.31 25.71
N SER A 4 -29.32 12.24 26.46
CA SER A 4 -29.33 10.86 26.01
C SER A 4 -30.29 10.66 24.85
N VAL A 5 -29.83 10.01 23.77
CA VAL A 5 -30.61 8.98 23.08
C VAL A 5 -29.66 7.93 22.53
N ASP A 6 -29.64 6.78 23.20
CA ASP A 6 -29.17 5.53 22.66
C ASP A 6 -29.97 5.18 21.40
N LYS A 7 -29.28 5.00 20.27
CA LYS A 7 -29.80 4.19 19.16
C LYS A 7 -28.75 3.16 18.79
N ASN A 8 -28.84 2.08 19.55
CA ASN A 8 -28.36 0.76 19.23
C ASN A 8 -28.87 0.38 17.83
N VAL A 9 -28.04 0.54 16.79
CA VAL A 9 -28.29 -0.06 15.48
C VAL A 9 -27.51 -1.36 15.45
N PRO A 10 -28.18 -2.52 15.28
CA PRO A 10 -27.51 -3.80 15.30
C PRO A 10 -26.67 -3.91 14.03
N VAL A 11 -25.34 -3.80 14.18
CA VAL A 11 -24.41 -4.20 13.11
C VAL A 11 -24.40 -5.72 13.10
N VAL A 12 -25.38 -6.31 12.42
CA VAL A 12 -25.35 -7.74 12.07
C VAL A 12 -24.16 -7.91 11.12
N PHE A 13 -23.08 -8.50 11.64
CA PHE A 13 -21.86 -8.76 10.91
C PHE A 13 -22.05 -10.03 10.07
N GLU A 14 -22.69 -9.90 8.92
CA GLU A 14 -22.81 -11.00 7.97
C GLU A 14 -21.44 -11.24 7.29
N ASN A 15 -20.72 -12.25 7.77
CA ASN A 15 -19.48 -12.74 7.18
C ASN A 15 -19.76 -13.39 5.81
N LYS A 16 -19.88 -12.58 4.76
CA LYS A 16 -19.85 -13.04 3.37
C LYS A 16 -18.48 -12.74 2.78
N ARG A 17 -17.59 -13.75 2.83
CA ARG A 17 -16.33 -13.79 2.07
C ARG A 17 -16.66 -13.57 0.58
N LYS A 18 -16.50 -12.34 0.08
CA LYS A 18 -16.46 -12.08 -1.36
C LYS A 18 -15.05 -12.39 -1.86
N LYS A 19 -14.95 -13.51 -2.56
CA LYS A 19 -13.82 -13.91 -3.38
C LYS A 19 -13.97 -13.19 -4.73
N SER A 20 -13.09 -12.25 -5.04
CA SER A 20 -12.94 -11.66 -6.38
C SER A 20 -11.54 -11.03 -6.45
N LEU A 21 -10.56 -11.76 -6.99
CA LEU A 21 -10.08 -11.67 -8.38
C LEU A 21 -9.02 -10.57 -8.53
N ASP A 22 -7.86 -10.81 -7.93
CA ASP A 22 -6.61 -10.21 -8.38
C ASP A 22 -6.07 -11.18 -9.45
N ASN A 23 -6.24 -10.83 -10.72
CA ASN A 23 -5.61 -11.56 -11.82
C ASN A 23 -4.21 -10.98 -12.01
N ASP A 24 -3.23 -11.57 -11.32
CA ASP A 24 -1.84 -11.51 -11.73
C ASP A 24 -1.52 -12.84 -12.43
N ASP A 25 -1.62 -12.83 -13.76
CA ASP A 25 -1.16 -13.91 -14.64
C ASP A 25 0.36 -14.02 -14.56
N VAL A 26 0.86 -15.05 -13.86
CA VAL A 26 2.22 -15.58 -14.10
C VAL A 26 2.13 -17.10 -14.16
N ASP A 27 1.95 -17.56 -15.39
CA ASP A 27 1.91 -18.97 -15.79
C ASP A 27 3.16 -19.73 -15.32
N THR A 28 2.90 -20.74 -14.49
CA THR A 28 3.88 -21.74 -14.08
C THR A 28 3.59 -23.03 -14.83
N LYS A 29 4.48 -23.42 -15.76
CA LYS A 29 4.93 -24.79 -16.12
C LYS A 29 5.87 -24.70 -17.34
N LYS A 30 7.19 -24.89 -17.18
CA LYS A 30 7.89 -26.20 -17.25
C LYS A 30 7.64 -26.85 -18.62
N SER A 31 8.58 -27.10 -19.53
CA SER A 31 10.04 -27.30 -19.49
C SER A 31 10.50 -27.62 -20.92
N LYS A 32 11.65 -27.12 -21.38
CA LYS A 32 12.59 -27.90 -22.22
C LYS A 32 13.91 -27.15 -22.45
N ILE A 33 14.89 -27.51 -21.62
CA ILE A 33 16.28 -27.83 -21.98
C ILE A 33 16.66 -27.51 -23.44
N ILE A 34 17.46 -26.45 -23.64
CA ILE A 34 18.52 -26.39 -24.66
C ILE A 34 19.76 -25.83 -23.94
N VAL A 35 20.84 -26.58 -24.11
CA VAL A 35 22.10 -26.52 -23.39
C VAL A 35 23.06 -25.57 -24.11
N GLU A 36 23.89 -24.86 -23.32
CA GLU A 36 25.17 -24.20 -23.64
C GLU A 36 25.20 -22.99 -24.60
N ALA A 37 25.55 -21.81 -24.05
CA ALA A 37 26.82 -21.11 -24.37
C ALA A 37 26.95 -19.75 -23.64
N ILE A 38 27.86 -19.70 -22.66
CA ILE A 38 28.85 -18.64 -22.39
C ILE A 38 28.33 -17.21 -22.10
N GLY A 39 28.53 -16.76 -20.85
CA GLY A 39 28.68 -15.32 -20.60
C GLY A 39 28.51 -14.83 -19.15
N LYS A 40 29.57 -14.98 -18.33
CA LYS A 40 29.82 -14.22 -17.09
C LYS A 40 28.70 -14.21 -16.04
N GLU A 41 28.74 -15.22 -15.17
CA GLU A 41 28.16 -15.16 -13.84
C GLU A 41 28.87 -14.06 -13.02
N SER A 42 28.40 -12.82 -13.13
CA SER A 42 28.54 -11.89 -12.01
C SER A 42 27.53 -12.36 -10.97
N LYS A 43 28.02 -12.99 -9.90
CA LYS A 43 27.24 -13.17 -8.66
C LYS A 43 26.74 -11.78 -8.28
N LYS A 44 25.50 -11.46 -8.65
CA LYS A 44 24.85 -10.22 -8.27
C LYS A 44 24.64 -10.37 -6.78
N GLU A 45 25.58 -9.84 -5.99
CA GLU A 45 25.40 -9.72 -4.55
C GLU A 45 24.01 -9.10 -4.35
N GLU A 46 23.07 -9.87 -3.80
CA GLU A 46 21.77 -9.35 -3.45
C GLU A 46 22.03 -8.20 -2.49
N SER A 47 21.93 -6.98 -3.02
CA SER A 47 22.35 -5.80 -2.30
C SER A 47 21.43 -5.67 -1.09
N VAL A 48 22.01 -5.92 0.09
CA VAL A 48 21.27 -5.90 1.35
C VAL A 48 20.62 -4.53 1.47
N LYS A 49 19.28 -4.50 1.53
CA LYS A 49 18.51 -3.27 1.68
C LYS A 49 18.92 -2.59 2.98
N LYS A 50 19.12 -1.28 2.97
CA LYS A 50 19.49 -0.48 4.14
C LYS A 50 18.48 0.65 4.33
N CYS A 51 18.29 1.07 5.57
CA CYS A 51 17.51 2.26 5.89
C CYS A 51 18.20 3.50 5.28
N THR A 52 17.49 4.36 4.57
CA THR A 52 18.11 5.57 4.01
C THR A 52 18.47 6.61 5.07
N THR A 53 17.67 6.73 6.15
CA THR A 53 17.97 7.66 7.26
C THR A 53 19.15 7.18 8.13
N CYS A 54 19.09 5.95 8.64
CA CYS A 54 20.07 5.47 9.64
C CYS A 54 21.08 4.45 9.11
N LYS A 55 21.03 4.10 7.81
CA LYS A 55 21.95 3.18 7.11
C LYS A 55 22.04 1.76 7.71
N ARG A 56 21.18 1.42 8.68
CA ARG A 56 21.06 0.08 9.26
C ARG A 56 20.62 -0.91 8.18
N LYS A 57 21.27 -2.09 8.13
CA LYS A 57 20.84 -3.22 7.29
C LYS A 57 19.42 -3.64 7.67
N LEU A 58 18.56 -3.77 6.67
CA LEU A 58 17.17 -4.18 6.81
C LEU A 58 17.09 -5.68 6.48
N GLY A 59 16.52 -6.46 7.40
CA GLY A 59 16.04 -7.79 7.10
C GLY A 59 14.68 -7.75 6.40
N VAL A 60 14.24 -8.91 5.90
CA VAL A 60 12.97 -9.07 5.15
C VAL A 60 11.77 -8.49 5.90
N VAL A 61 11.65 -8.76 7.20
CA VAL A 61 10.53 -8.30 8.04
C VAL A 61 10.63 -6.81 8.41
N SER A 62 11.86 -6.32 8.60
CA SER A 62 12.10 -4.95 9.08
C SER A 62 12.14 -3.89 7.98
N CYS A 63 11.95 -4.31 6.73
CA CYS A 63 12.05 -3.45 5.55
C CYS A 63 10.69 -2.86 5.20
N TYR A 64 10.52 -1.56 5.40
CA TYR A 64 9.31 -0.84 4.99
C TYR A 64 9.63 0.05 3.79
N THR A 65 8.83 -0.09 2.73
CA THR A 65 8.87 0.80 1.57
C THR A 65 8.01 2.04 1.84
N CYS A 66 8.61 3.22 1.68
CA CYS A 66 7.86 4.47 1.69
C CYS A 66 7.39 4.81 0.26
N ARG A 67 6.40 5.70 0.16
CA ARG A 67 5.81 6.15 -1.12
C ARG A 67 6.80 7.00 -1.92
N CYS A 68 7.79 7.59 -1.25
CA CYS A 68 8.93 8.26 -1.89
C CYS A 68 9.96 7.29 -2.49
N GLY A 69 9.72 5.98 -2.49
CA GLY A 69 10.58 4.96 -3.13
C GLY A 69 11.75 4.44 -2.28
N ASN A 70 11.99 5.04 -1.11
CA ASN A 70 13.07 4.62 -0.21
C ASN A 70 12.63 3.53 0.79
N ASN A 71 13.63 2.80 1.31
CA ASN A 71 13.43 1.75 2.31
C ASN A 71 13.86 2.23 3.71
N PHE A 72 13.06 1.89 4.72
CA PHE A 72 13.26 2.33 6.10
C PHE A 72 13.11 1.19 7.11
N CYS A 73 13.70 1.37 8.29
CA CYS A 73 13.47 0.50 9.45
C CYS A 73 12.18 0.90 10.19
N THR A 74 11.77 0.09 11.17
CA THR A 74 10.58 0.33 12.02
C THR A 74 10.52 1.75 12.61
N ARG A 75 11.67 2.31 13.00
CA ARG A 75 11.75 3.65 13.62
C ARG A 75 11.58 4.80 12.62
N HIS A 76 12.09 4.66 11.40
CA HIS A 76 12.06 5.74 10.39
C HIS A 76 10.99 5.53 9.32
N ARG A 77 10.01 4.67 9.58
CA ARG A 77 8.94 4.31 8.64
C ARG A 77 8.01 5.48 8.32
N PHE A 78 7.75 6.34 9.29
CA PHE A 78 6.79 7.44 9.16
C PHE A 78 7.42 8.66 8.47
N TYR A 79 6.58 9.47 7.84
CA TYR A 79 6.99 10.59 6.98
C TYR A 79 7.77 11.67 7.74
N ASP A 80 7.42 11.90 9.01
CA ASP A 80 8.10 12.88 9.89
C ASP A 80 9.55 12.51 10.22
N GLN A 81 9.93 11.24 10.05
CA GLN A 81 11.22 10.71 10.49
C GLN A 81 12.28 10.70 9.39
N HIS A 82 11.93 11.07 8.16
CA HIS A 82 12.82 11.03 7.01
C HIS A 82 12.58 12.14 5.98
N ASP A 83 11.89 13.21 6.37
CA ASP A 83 11.56 14.36 5.50
C ASP A 83 11.02 13.90 4.14
N CYS A 84 9.90 13.17 4.18
CA CYS A 84 9.32 12.54 2.99
C CYS A 84 8.96 13.58 1.92
N SER A 85 9.56 13.48 0.73
CA SER A 85 9.27 14.34 -0.44
C SER A 85 7.94 14.02 -1.14
N PHE A 86 7.23 12.97 -0.70
CA PHE A 86 5.95 12.58 -1.30
C PHE A 86 4.80 13.48 -0.83
N ASP A 87 4.05 14.06 -1.77
CA ASP A 87 2.88 14.88 -1.44
C ASP A 87 1.62 14.02 -1.17
N TYR A 88 1.36 13.78 0.11
CA TYR A 88 0.17 13.05 0.55
C TYR A 88 -1.12 13.85 0.37
N LYS A 89 -1.06 15.19 0.32
CA LYS A 89 -2.26 16.04 0.30
C LYS A 89 -2.94 15.96 -1.05
N THR A 90 -2.20 16.14 -2.13
CA THR A 90 -2.74 16.06 -3.50
C THR A 90 -3.33 14.68 -3.77
N GLN A 91 -2.60 13.61 -3.43
CA GLN A 91 -3.10 12.25 -3.59
C GLN A 91 -4.38 11.99 -2.78
N ALA A 92 -4.48 12.50 -1.55
CA ALA A 92 -5.68 12.36 -0.73
C ALA A 92 -6.87 13.14 -1.33
N ILE A 93 -6.63 14.35 -1.84
CA ILE A 93 -7.66 15.17 -2.50
C ILE A 93 -8.19 14.47 -3.75
N GLU A 94 -7.34 13.89 -4.57
CA GLU A 94 -7.77 13.14 -5.76
C GLU A 94 -8.65 11.95 -5.40
N LYS A 95 -8.26 11.17 -4.40
CA LYS A 95 -9.06 10.05 -3.89
C LYS A 95 -10.41 10.51 -3.35
N LEU A 96 -10.44 11.61 -2.60
CA LEU A 96 -11.68 12.19 -2.08
C LEU A 96 -12.58 12.69 -3.21
N LYS A 97 -12.03 13.36 -4.24
CA LYS A 97 -12.79 13.82 -5.40
C LYS A 97 -13.48 12.67 -6.14
N ILE A 98 -12.79 11.53 -6.27
CA ILE A 98 -13.34 10.33 -6.91
C ILE A 98 -14.44 9.71 -6.04
N ASN A 99 -14.22 9.63 -4.72
CA ASN A 99 -15.12 8.91 -3.82
C ASN A 99 -16.33 9.73 -3.35
N ASN A 100 -16.25 11.06 -3.41
CA ASN A 100 -17.34 11.92 -2.93
C ASN A 100 -18.56 11.81 -3.88
N PRO A 101 -19.70 11.29 -3.40
CA PRO A 101 -20.91 11.28 -4.20
C PRO A 101 -21.39 12.72 -4.43
N LYS A 102 -21.78 13.05 -5.67
CA LYS A 102 -22.32 14.36 -6.01
C LYS A 102 -23.74 14.48 -5.48
N ILE A 103 -23.90 15.13 -4.33
CA ILE A 103 -25.22 15.41 -3.74
C ILE A 103 -25.82 16.61 -4.46
N VAL A 104 -26.82 16.38 -5.31
CA VAL A 104 -27.62 17.43 -5.95
C VAL A 104 -29.00 17.42 -5.31
N ASN A 105 -29.21 18.28 -4.32
CA ASN A 105 -30.53 18.47 -3.72
C ASN A 105 -31.33 19.45 -4.58
N LYS A 106 -32.56 19.07 -4.96
CA LYS A 106 -33.52 20.03 -5.49
C LYS A 106 -33.88 20.99 -4.36
N ARG A 107 -33.70 22.31 -4.58
CA ARG A 107 -34.16 23.32 -3.63
C ARG A 107 -35.67 23.15 -3.46
N ILE A 108 -36.11 22.88 -2.24
CA ILE A 108 -37.52 22.83 -1.87
C ILE A 108 -38.04 24.27 -1.99
N ARG A 109 -39.12 24.48 -2.74
CA ARG A 109 -39.82 25.76 -2.82
C ARG A 109 -40.99 25.70 -1.85
N GLU A 110 -41.02 26.63 -0.90
CA GLU A 110 -42.16 26.90 -0.02
C GLU A 110 -43.22 27.71 -0.78
#